data_AF-Q1ZMF3-F1
#
_entry.id   AF-Q1ZMF3-F1
#
_cell.length_a   1.000
_cell.length_b   1.000
_cell.length_c   1.000
_cell.angle_alpha   90.00
_cell.angle_beta   90.00
_cell.angle_gamma   90.00
#
_symmetry.space_group_name_H-M   'P 1'
#
loop_
_entity.id
_entity.type
_entity.pdbx_description
1 polymer ?
#
loop_
_entity_poly.entity_id
_entity_poly.type
_entity_poly.pdbx_seq_one_letter_code
_entity_poly.pdbx_strand_id
1 'polypeptide(L)'
;MALFLEDDARALQKLFSHTLQTIKAGPVQFINQGEKRNCLFELVLPASIRQQKDTVILNNDFFSSYGQFVLDEKLWDCFQLYHSWIEPLVVNQWVKEMQRFKRNRERQISLQTDYDCLVWIDATHDTCEVRNRVEELVCTGERINSVWSGRSLRNEYHIVHCLPFAYWPNNDRWNLFPASAKENLTKSDRLP
;
A
#
# COMPACT_ATOMS: atom_id res chain seq x y z
N MET A 1 -2.33 8.60 12.12
CA MET A 1 -3.24 9.49 11.36
C MET A 1 -2.40 10.66 10.87
N ALA A 2 -2.35 10.93 9.56
CA ALA A 2 -1.49 11.97 9.02
C ALA A 2 -2.27 13.28 8.85
N LEU A 3 -1.72 14.38 9.36
CA LEU A 3 -2.26 15.73 9.30
C LEU A 3 -1.35 16.60 8.42
N PHE A 4 -1.96 17.33 7.49
CA PHE A 4 -1.28 18.29 6.60
C PHE A 4 -1.90 19.67 6.77
N LEU A 5 -1.08 20.71 6.70
CA LEU A 5 -1.45 22.10 6.93
C LEU A 5 -1.10 22.96 5.71
N GLU A 6 -1.85 24.04 5.52
CA GLU A 6 -1.61 25.13 4.57
C GLU A 6 -1.21 24.64 3.17
N ASP A 7 0.00 25.00 2.72
CA ASP A 7 0.49 24.67 1.37
C ASP A 7 0.56 23.17 1.12
N ASP A 8 0.98 22.38 2.10
CA ASP A 8 1.03 20.92 1.96
C ASP A 8 -0.38 20.34 1.83
N ALA A 9 -1.33 20.84 2.61
CA ALA A 9 -2.74 20.43 2.50
C ALA A 9 -3.31 20.76 1.11
N ARG A 10 -3.00 21.96 0.59
CA ARG A 10 -3.44 22.40 -0.74
C ARG A 10 -2.78 21.59 -1.86
N ALA A 11 -1.47 21.34 -1.76
CA ALA A 11 -0.70 20.55 -2.72
C ALA A 11 -1.19 19.10 -2.75
N LEU A 12 -1.44 18.49 -1.59
CA LEU A 12 -1.95 17.13 -1.45
C LEU A 12 -3.34 16.99 -2.09
N GLN A 13 -4.26 17.92 -1.82
CA GLN A 13 -5.58 17.90 -2.45
C GLN A 13 -5.50 18.02 -3.97
N LYS A 14 -4.62 18.89 -4.47
CA LYS A 14 -4.38 19.07 -5.91
C LYS A 14 -3.77 17.83 -6.55
N LEU A 15 -2.84 17.16 -5.87
CA LEU A 15 -2.27 15.89 -6.29
C LEU A 15 -3.37 14.86 -6.53
N PHE A 16 -4.23 14.59 -5.54
CA PHE A 16 -5.34 13.64 -5.70
C PHE A 16 -6.29 14.03 -6.85
N SER A 17 -6.65 15.31 -6.96
CA SER A 17 -7.50 15.80 -8.05
C SER A 17 -6.88 15.56 -9.43
N HIS A 18 -5.59 15.86 -9.61
CA HIS A 18 -4.88 15.63 -10.87
C HIS A 18 -4.71 14.13 -11.18
N THR A 19 -4.42 13.31 -10.16
CA THR A 19 -4.32 11.86 -10.32
C THR A 19 -5.65 11.28 -10.80
N LEU A 20 -6.77 11.68 -10.21
CA LEU A 20 -8.10 11.23 -10.63
C LEU A 20 -8.46 11.70 -12.05
N GLN A 21 -8.13 12.94 -12.40
CA GLN A 21 -8.30 13.42 -13.78
C GLN A 21 -7.49 12.58 -14.76
N THR A 22 -6.25 12.21 -14.41
CA THR A 22 -5.38 11.35 -15.23
C THR A 22 -5.97 9.95 -15.38
N ILE A 23 -6.46 9.35 -14.29
CA ILE A 23 -7.13 8.03 -14.32
C ILE A 23 -8.39 8.08 -15.20
N LYS A 24 -9.20 9.14 -15.04
CA LYS A 24 -10.45 9.32 -15.79
C LYS A 24 -10.19 9.52 -17.29
N ALA A 25 -9.23 10.37 -17.64
CA ALA A 25 -8.87 10.65 -19.04
C ALA A 25 -8.00 9.55 -19.67
N GLY A 26 -7.48 8.62 -18.87
CA GLY A 26 -6.65 7.51 -19.31
C GLY A 26 -7.40 6.17 -19.26
N PRO A 27 -7.06 5.28 -18.31
CA PRO A 27 -7.55 3.90 -18.29
C PRO A 27 -9.08 3.79 -18.30
N VAL A 28 -9.80 4.66 -17.59
CA VAL A 28 -11.27 4.62 -17.54
C VAL A 28 -11.91 4.90 -18.90
N GLN A 29 -11.33 5.84 -19.67
CA GLN A 29 -11.83 6.21 -20.99
C GLN A 29 -11.42 5.21 -22.08
N PHE A 30 -10.20 4.65 -21.98
CA PHE A 30 -9.59 3.92 -23.09
C PHE A 30 -9.56 2.39 -22.94
N ILE A 31 -9.75 1.85 -21.74
CA ILE A 31 -9.73 0.40 -21.52
C ILE A 31 -11.17 -0.11 -21.53
N ASN A 32 -11.49 -0.86 -22.60
CA ASN A 32 -12.84 -1.37 -22.86
C ASN A 32 -12.80 -2.88 -23.10
N GLN A 33 -13.86 -3.58 -22.71
CA GLN A 33 -14.07 -5.01 -22.97
C GLN A 33 -14.84 -5.20 -24.28
N GLY A 34 -14.11 -5.33 -25.39
CA GLY A 34 -14.68 -5.51 -26.72
C GLY A 34 -15.18 -4.19 -27.31
N GLU A 35 -16.46 -3.87 -27.13
CA GLU A 35 -17.05 -2.63 -27.63
C GLU A 35 -16.61 -1.41 -26.82
N LYS A 36 -16.41 -0.26 -27.49
CA LYS A 36 -15.98 1.01 -26.87
C LYS A 36 -16.90 1.56 -25.78
N ARG A 37 -18.13 1.06 -25.67
CA ARG A 37 -19.10 1.48 -24.64
C ARG A 37 -19.03 0.63 -23.38
N ASN A 38 -18.34 -0.51 -23.44
CA ASN A 38 -18.17 -1.42 -22.31
C ASN A 38 -16.83 -1.12 -21.62
N CYS A 39 -16.76 0.03 -20.94
CA CYS A 39 -15.57 0.42 -20.17
C CYS A 39 -15.30 -0.63 -19.08
N LEU A 40 -14.04 -1.08 -18.98
CA LEU A 40 -13.65 -2.05 -17.96
C LEU A 40 -13.73 -1.47 -16.55
N PHE A 41 -13.49 -0.17 -16.42
CA PHE A 41 -13.42 0.52 -15.13
C PHE A 41 -14.55 1.51 -14.98
N GLU A 42 -15.16 1.52 -13.79
CA GLU A 42 -16.20 2.46 -13.41
C GLU A 42 -15.71 3.40 -12.31
N LEU A 43 -16.15 4.65 -12.40
CA LEU A 43 -15.91 5.68 -11.40
C LEU A 43 -17.25 6.14 -10.81
N VAL A 44 -17.44 5.91 -9.52
CA VAL A 44 -18.55 6.49 -8.76
C VAL A 44 -18.13 7.87 -8.29
N LEU A 45 -18.80 8.91 -8.80
CA LEU A 45 -18.49 10.29 -8.44
C LEU A 45 -18.94 10.60 -7.00
N PRO A 46 -18.23 11.48 -6.28
CA PRO A 46 -18.66 11.90 -4.96
C PRO A 46 -19.97 12.70 -5.03
N ALA A 47 -20.80 12.59 -4.00
CA ALA A 47 -22.11 13.25 -3.93
C ALA A 47 -22.03 14.79 -3.86
N SER A 48 -20.87 15.36 -3.52
CA SER A 48 -20.69 16.81 -3.40
C SER A 48 -19.36 17.27 -3.99
N ILE A 49 -19.34 18.51 -4.48
CA ILE A 49 -18.12 19.16 -4.97
C ILE A 49 -17.26 19.51 -3.76
N ARG A 50 -16.00 19.06 -3.79
CA ARG A 50 -15.05 19.33 -2.71
C ARG A 50 -14.62 20.80 -2.72
N GLN A 51 -14.62 21.41 -1.54
CA GLN A 51 -13.96 22.69 -1.32
C GLN A 51 -12.50 22.46 -0.91
N GLN A 52 -11.60 23.29 -1.42
CA GLN A 52 -10.21 23.31 -1.00
C GLN A 52 -10.13 23.75 0.46
N LYS A 53 -9.39 22.98 1.27
CA LYS A 53 -9.17 23.27 2.69
C LYS A 53 -7.70 23.55 2.97
N ASP A 54 -7.41 24.41 3.94
CA ASP A 54 -6.04 24.65 4.43
C ASP A 54 -5.60 23.65 5.50
N THR A 55 -6.43 22.66 5.80
CA THR A 55 -6.10 21.59 6.73
C THR A 55 -6.73 20.30 6.26
N VAL A 56 -5.92 19.24 6.17
CA VAL A 56 -6.34 17.92 5.69
C VAL A 56 -5.89 16.86 6.68
N ILE A 57 -6.84 16.03 7.10
CA ILE A 57 -6.58 14.80 7.82
C ILE A 57 -6.80 13.66 6.84
N LEU A 58 -5.80 12.80 6.66
CA LEU A 58 -5.95 11.58 5.87
C LEU A 58 -6.74 10.54 6.68
N ASN A 59 -8.04 10.49 6.43
CA ASN A 59 -8.98 9.54 6.98
C ASN A 59 -9.93 9.02 5.91
N ASN A 60 -10.83 8.10 6.29
CA ASN A 60 -11.78 7.53 5.36
C ASN A 60 -12.70 8.60 4.72
N ASP A 61 -13.11 9.62 5.47
CA ASP A 61 -13.95 10.71 4.94
C ASP A 61 -13.23 11.52 3.85
N PHE A 62 -11.94 11.79 4.05
CA PHE A 62 -11.11 12.47 3.06
C PHE A 62 -10.95 11.66 1.77
N PHE A 63 -10.75 10.35 1.87
CA PHE A 63 -10.64 9.47 0.70
C PHE A 63 -12.00 9.28 0.02
N SER A 64 -13.05 8.98 0.78
CA SER A 64 -14.41 8.76 0.26
C SER A 64 -14.97 9.99 -0.46
N SER A 65 -14.57 11.19 -0.07
CA SER A 65 -14.97 12.41 -0.79
C SER A 65 -14.39 12.51 -2.22
N TYR A 66 -13.47 11.64 -2.63
CA TYR A 66 -12.93 11.63 -4.00
C TYR A 66 -13.74 10.75 -4.96
N GLY A 67 -14.75 10.04 -4.43
CA GLY A 67 -15.48 9.02 -5.15
C GLY A 67 -14.86 7.64 -4.96
N GLN A 68 -15.32 6.68 -5.77
CA GLN A 68 -14.84 5.30 -5.74
C GLN A 68 -14.44 4.84 -7.13
N PHE A 69 -13.38 4.04 -7.19
CA PHE A 69 -12.98 3.32 -8.39
C PHE A 69 -13.42 1.87 -8.23
N VAL A 70 -14.26 1.39 -9.15
CA VAL A 70 -14.87 0.07 -9.08
C VAL A 70 -14.04 -0.90 -9.92
N LEU A 71 -13.69 -2.02 -9.31
CA LEU A 71 -13.02 -3.15 -9.94
C LEU A 71 -14.02 -4.30 -10.09
N ASP A 72 -14.04 -4.92 -11.27
CA ASP A 72 -14.79 -6.16 -11.48
C ASP A 72 -14.20 -7.29 -10.61
N GLU A 73 -15.07 -8.13 -10.04
CA GLU A 73 -14.68 -9.23 -9.16
C GLU A 73 -13.73 -10.20 -9.87
N LYS A 74 -13.95 -10.50 -11.16
CA LYS A 74 -13.08 -11.41 -11.90
C LYS A 74 -11.70 -10.81 -12.15
N LEU A 75 -11.62 -9.49 -12.32
CA LEU A 75 -10.34 -8.80 -12.42
C LEU A 75 -9.60 -8.84 -11.08
N TRP A 76 -10.31 -8.69 -9.96
CA TRP A 76 -9.76 -8.86 -8.63
C TRP A 76 -9.22 -10.29 -8.41
N ASP A 77 -9.97 -11.31 -8.79
CA ASP A 77 -9.52 -12.71 -8.74
C ASP A 77 -8.25 -12.92 -9.57
N CYS A 78 -8.19 -12.29 -10.76
CA CYS A 78 -7.00 -12.32 -11.60
C CYS A 78 -5.81 -11.65 -10.89
N PHE A 79 -5.98 -10.53 -10.19
CA PHE A 79 -4.89 -9.95 -9.40
C PHE A 79 -4.43 -10.88 -8.28
N GLN A 80 -5.35 -11.60 -7.62
CA GLN A 80 -4.99 -12.59 -6.61
C GLN A 80 -4.21 -13.77 -7.22
N LEU A 81 -4.62 -14.26 -8.39
CA LEU A 81 -3.96 -15.39 -9.06
C LEU A 81 -2.59 -15.03 -9.64
N TYR A 82 -2.45 -13.82 -10.19
CA TYR A 82 -1.25 -13.35 -10.88
C TYR A 82 -0.41 -12.37 -10.05
N HIS A 83 -0.64 -12.28 -8.74
CA HIS A 83 -0.01 -11.29 -7.86
C HIS A 83 1.52 -11.26 -7.98
N SER A 84 2.16 -12.42 -8.12
CA SER A 84 3.62 -12.56 -8.26
C SER A 84 4.19 -11.93 -9.53
N TRP A 85 3.36 -11.67 -10.54
CA TRP A 85 3.75 -11.04 -11.80
C TRP A 85 3.45 -9.54 -11.84
N ILE A 86 2.61 -9.03 -10.93
CA ILE A 86 2.20 -7.63 -10.93
C ILE A 86 3.41 -6.72 -10.69
N GLU A 87 4.18 -6.97 -9.64
CA GLU A 87 5.34 -6.14 -9.29
C GLU A 87 6.39 -6.13 -10.41
N PRO A 88 6.91 -7.27 -10.91
CA PRO A 88 7.86 -7.25 -12.03
C PRO A 88 7.32 -6.52 -13.25
N LEU A 89 6.03 -6.68 -13.58
CA LEU A 89 5.41 -6.01 -14.72
C LEU A 89 5.34 -4.50 -14.52
N VAL A 90 4.88 -4.04 -13.35
CA VAL A 90 4.75 -2.61 -13.02
C VAL A 90 6.12 -1.95 -13.01
N VAL A 91 7.12 -2.55 -12.36
CA VAL A 91 8.50 -2.05 -12.35
C VAL A 91 9.02 -1.94 -13.78
N ASN A 92 8.88 -2.99 -14.59
CA ASN A 92 9.32 -2.97 -15.98
C ASN A 92 8.65 -1.87 -16.82
N GLN A 93 7.35 -1.62 -16.64
CA GLN A 93 6.65 -0.56 -17.36
C GLN A 93 7.09 0.83 -16.89
N TRP A 94 7.30 1.02 -15.59
CA TRP A 94 7.81 2.28 -15.05
C TRP A 94 9.22 2.59 -15.55
N VAL A 95 10.13 1.62 -15.54
CA VAL A 95 11.47 1.78 -16.11
C VAL A 95 11.38 2.19 -17.58
N LYS A 96 10.55 1.51 -18.38
CA LYS A 96 10.34 1.87 -19.79
C LYS A 96 9.81 3.29 -19.97
N GLU A 97 8.87 3.73 -19.14
CA GLU A 97 8.34 5.09 -19.21
C GLU A 97 9.36 6.14 -18.76
N MET A 98 10.10 5.92 -17.68
CA MET A 98 11.14 6.83 -17.21
C MET A 98 12.24 7.03 -18.24
N GLN A 99 12.61 5.97 -18.99
CA GLN A 99 13.57 6.04 -20.08
C GLN A 99 13.09 6.90 -21.28
N ARG A 100 11.78 7.10 -21.46
CA ARG A 100 11.23 7.97 -22.52
C ARG A 100 11.42 9.45 -22.22
N PHE A 101 11.50 9.84 -20.95
CA PHE A 101 11.59 11.25 -20.57
C PHE A 101 12.90 11.88 -21.03
N LYS A 102 12.76 13.02 -21.72
CA LYS A 102 13.90 13.74 -22.34
C LYS A 102 14.99 14.07 -21.32
N ARG A 103 14.62 14.57 -20.14
CA ARG A 103 15.55 14.92 -19.06
C ARG A 103 16.32 13.70 -18.53
N ASN A 104 15.68 12.55 -18.44
CA ASN A 104 16.34 11.31 -17.99
C ASN A 104 17.37 10.84 -19.03
N ARG A 105 17.02 10.95 -20.32
CA ARG A 105 17.95 10.70 -21.43
C ARG A 105 19.12 11.68 -21.45
N GLU A 106 18.87 12.98 -21.25
CA GLU A 106 19.92 13.99 -21.15
C GLU A 106 20.87 13.72 -19.97
N ARG A 107 20.34 13.22 -18.85
CA ARG A 107 21.12 12.80 -17.68
C ARG A 107 21.79 11.43 -17.81
N GLN A 108 21.54 10.70 -18.89
CA GLN A 108 22.08 9.36 -19.14
C GLN A 108 21.82 8.40 -17.96
N ILE A 109 20.60 8.44 -17.39
CA ILE A 109 20.23 7.52 -16.30
C ILE A 109 20.25 6.09 -16.85
N SER A 110 21.06 5.24 -16.24
CA SER A 110 21.20 3.85 -16.66
C SER A 110 19.96 3.03 -16.32
N LEU A 111 19.70 1.98 -17.10
CA LEU A 111 18.62 1.04 -16.82
C LEU A 111 18.73 0.45 -15.41
N GLN A 112 19.95 0.09 -14.99
CA GLN A 112 20.21 -0.46 -13.65
C GLN A 112 19.82 0.53 -12.55
N THR A 113 20.16 1.80 -12.72
CA THR A 113 19.80 2.86 -11.75
C THR A 113 18.29 2.98 -11.58
N ASP A 114 17.53 2.93 -12.67
CA ASP A 114 16.07 2.98 -12.61
C ASP A 114 15.49 1.76 -11.85
N TYR A 115 16.03 0.56 -12.08
CA TYR A 115 15.62 -0.64 -11.33
C TYR A 115 15.98 -0.51 -9.85
N ASP A 116 17.22 -0.14 -9.52
CA ASP A 116 17.68 0.00 -8.13
C ASP A 116 16.83 1.00 -7.35
N CYS A 117 16.41 2.10 -7.98
CA CYS A 117 15.52 3.08 -7.37
C CYS A 117 14.08 2.60 -7.17
N LEU A 118 13.65 1.56 -7.88
CA LEU A 118 12.31 0.98 -7.80
C LEU A 118 12.25 -0.32 -6.99
N VAL A 119 13.37 -0.79 -6.45
CA VAL A 119 13.41 -1.96 -5.57
C VAL A 119 12.56 -1.68 -4.32
N TRP A 120 11.48 -2.44 -4.15
CA TRP A 120 10.61 -2.41 -2.97
C TRP A 120 11.10 -3.37 -1.89
N ILE A 121 12.29 -3.10 -1.34
CA ILE A 121 12.83 -3.85 -0.20
C ILE A 121 12.95 -2.92 1.00
N ASP A 122 12.23 -3.23 2.07
CA ASP A 122 12.52 -2.63 3.37
C ASP A 122 13.70 -3.37 4.00
N ALA A 123 14.90 -2.85 3.79
CA ALA A 123 16.12 -3.50 4.24
C ALA A 123 16.28 -3.50 5.77
N THR A 124 15.55 -2.63 6.48
CA THR A 124 15.71 -2.50 7.93
C THR A 124 14.69 -3.38 8.62
N HIS A 125 15.11 -4.35 9.42
CA HIS A 125 14.15 -5.16 10.20
C HIS A 125 13.55 -4.32 11.34
N ASP A 126 12.30 -3.85 11.18
CA ASP A 126 11.63 -2.99 12.17
C ASP A 126 10.27 -3.57 12.61
N THR A 127 10.06 -3.61 13.92
CA THR A 127 8.79 -4.06 14.54
C THR A 127 8.24 -3.03 15.54
N CYS A 128 8.90 -1.87 15.68
CA CYS A 128 8.63 -0.90 16.74
C CYS A 128 7.22 -0.32 16.62
N GLU A 129 6.77 0.05 15.42
CA GLU A 129 5.45 0.65 15.23
C GLU A 129 4.32 -0.29 15.67
N VAL A 130 4.38 -1.57 15.26
CA VAL A 130 3.38 -2.57 15.63
C VAL A 130 3.48 -2.90 17.11
N ARG A 131 4.68 -2.97 17.68
CA ARG A 131 4.87 -3.14 19.13
C ARG A 131 4.20 -2.02 19.91
N ASN A 132 4.48 -0.76 19.58
CA ASN A 132 3.88 0.40 20.23
C ASN A 132 2.35 0.34 20.14
N ARG A 133 1.81 -0.05 18.98
CA ARG A 133 0.35 -0.20 18.82
C ARG A 133 -0.23 -1.31 19.70
N VAL A 134 0.46 -2.44 19.84
CA VAL A 134 0.04 -3.52 20.74
C VAL A 134 0.11 -3.06 22.20
N GLU A 135 1.15 -2.32 22.59
CA GLU A 135 1.28 -1.75 23.94
C GLU A 135 0.15 -0.76 24.26
N GLU A 136 -0.21 0.12 23.32
CA GLU A 136 -1.37 1.01 23.45
C GLU A 136 -2.66 0.22 23.73
N LEU A 137 -2.90 -0.86 22.97
CA LEU A 137 -4.08 -1.71 23.14
C LEU A 137 -4.10 -2.37 24.52
N VAL A 138 -2.96 -2.91 24.98
CA VAL A 138 -2.82 -3.47 26.33
C VAL A 138 -3.13 -2.42 27.39
N CYS A 139 -2.62 -1.19 27.25
CA CYS A 139 -2.92 -0.09 28.18
C CYS A 139 -4.40 0.29 28.21
N THR A 140 -5.13 0.11 27.11
CA THR A 140 -6.60 0.31 27.07
C THR A 140 -7.40 -0.87 27.63
N GLY A 141 -6.73 -1.92 28.10
CA GLY A 141 -7.37 -3.11 28.67
C GLY A 141 -7.71 -4.20 27.66
N GLU A 142 -7.30 -4.04 26.40
CA GLU A 142 -7.51 -5.05 25.36
C GLU A 142 -6.66 -6.30 25.62
N ARG A 143 -7.27 -7.45 25.38
CA ARG A 143 -6.59 -8.74 25.54
C ARG A 143 -5.88 -9.12 24.26
N ILE A 144 -4.55 -9.14 24.30
CA ILE A 144 -3.74 -9.59 23.18
C ILE A 144 -3.57 -11.11 23.25
N ASN A 145 -3.79 -11.78 22.12
CA ASN A 145 -3.61 -13.22 21.97
C ASN A 145 -2.52 -13.51 20.95
N SER A 146 -1.83 -14.64 21.12
CA SER A 146 -0.89 -15.14 20.14
C SER A 146 -1.62 -15.44 18.83
N VAL A 147 -1.08 -14.97 17.71
CA VAL A 147 -1.60 -15.28 16.37
C VAL A 147 -1.57 -16.78 16.06
N TRP A 148 -0.65 -17.53 16.67
CA TRP A 148 -0.46 -18.95 16.40
C TRP A 148 -1.35 -19.84 17.29
N SER A 149 -1.31 -19.63 18.61
CA SER A 149 -2.02 -20.51 19.55
C SER A 149 -3.37 -19.97 20.02
N GLY A 150 -3.70 -18.71 19.71
CA GLY A 150 -4.88 -18.03 20.24
C GLY A 150 -4.83 -17.79 21.76
N ARG A 151 -3.73 -18.16 22.44
CA ARG A 151 -3.59 -18.03 23.89
C ARG A 151 -3.29 -16.58 24.26
N SER A 152 -3.77 -16.17 25.45
CA SER A 152 -3.49 -14.83 25.99
C SER A 152 -2.00 -14.60 26.17
N LEU A 153 -1.53 -13.46 25.70
CA LEU A 153 -0.22 -12.92 26.00
C LEU A 153 -0.38 -11.97 27.18
N ARG A 154 0.23 -12.31 28.33
CA ARG A 154 0.03 -11.57 29.59
C ARG A 154 1.20 -10.68 29.98
N ASN A 155 2.44 -11.10 29.66
CA ASN A 155 3.65 -10.40 30.08
C ASN A 155 4.60 -10.21 28.88
N GLU A 156 5.31 -11.28 28.50
CA GLU A 156 6.29 -11.24 27.41
C GLU A 156 5.68 -11.71 26.10
N TYR A 157 5.83 -10.88 25.07
CA TYR A 157 5.46 -11.21 23.70
C TYR A 157 6.44 -10.60 22.72
N HIS A 158 6.54 -11.23 21.57
CA HIS A 158 7.31 -10.75 20.44
C HIS A 158 6.34 -10.33 19.34
N ILE A 159 6.73 -9.30 18.58
CA ILE A 159 6.15 -9.05 17.28
C ILE A 159 6.96 -9.88 16.29
N VAL A 160 6.28 -10.75 15.54
CA VAL A 160 6.91 -11.74 14.66
C VAL A 160 6.44 -11.52 13.24
N HIS A 161 7.34 -11.75 12.28
CA HIS A 161 6.97 -11.77 10.88
C HIS A 161 6.27 -13.09 10.53
N CYS A 162 5.10 -13.03 9.89
CA CYS A 162 4.36 -14.21 9.41
C CYS A 162 5.14 -14.90 8.28
N LEU A 163 5.57 -14.12 7.29
CA LEU A 163 6.56 -14.48 6.29
C LEU A 163 7.95 -14.08 6.80
N PRO A 164 8.93 -15.00 6.86
CA PRO A 164 10.26 -14.72 7.40
C PRO A 164 10.94 -13.54 6.72
N PHE A 165 11.40 -12.57 7.52
CA PHE A 165 12.08 -11.38 7.02
C PHE A 165 13.36 -11.73 6.23
N ALA A 166 14.05 -12.81 6.59
CA ALA A 166 15.25 -13.29 5.89
C ALA A 166 15.01 -13.60 4.40
N TYR A 167 13.78 -13.99 4.04
CA TYR A 167 13.40 -14.30 2.65
C TYR A 167 12.47 -13.26 2.04
N TRP A 168 11.74 -12.50 2.86
CA TRP A 168 10.81 -11.48 2.44
C TRP A 168 10.91 -10.25 3.38
N PRO A 169 11.87 -9.34 3.13
CA PRO A 169 12.13 -8.17 3.99
C PRO A 169 10.97 -7.17 3.92
N ASN A 170 9.96 -7.40 4.76
CA ASN A 170 8.70 -6.68 4.73
C ASN A 170 8.17 -6.44 6.16
N ASN A 171 8.18 -5.18 6.58
CA ASN A 171 7.67 -4.74 7.86
C ASN A 171 6.22 -4.24 7.81
N ASP A 172 5.50 -4.50 6.71
CA ASP A 172 4.09 -4.17 6.62
C ASP A 172 3.32 -4.79 7.78
N ARG A 173 2.34 -4.04 8.30
CA ARG A 173 1.53 -4.46 9.46
C ARG A 173 0.78 -5.77 9.23
N TRP A 174 0.45 -6.11 7.99
CA TRP A 174 -0.19 -7.40 7.67
C TRP A 174 0.76 -8.59 7.85
N ASN A 175 2.07 -8.35 7.91
CA ASN A 175 3.08 -9.37 8.12
C ASN A 175 3.54 -9.46 9.59
N LEU A 176 3.13 -8.54 10.47
CA LEU A 176 3.64 -8.41 11.83
C LEU A 176 2.57 -8.73 12.88
N PHE A 177 2.83 -9.71 13.74
CA PHE A 177 1.83 -10.22 14.68
C PHE A 177 2.37 -10.49 16.08
N PRO A 178 1.55 -10.34 17.12
CA PRO A 178 1.94 -10.73 18.47
C PRO A 178 1.97 -12.26 18.61
N ALA A 179 3.06 -12.80 19.14
CA ALA A 179 3.22 -14.20 19.51
C ALA A 179 4.06 -14.33 20.80
N SER A 180 4.05 -15.49 21.44
CA SER A 180 4.96 -15.73 22.56
C SER A 180 6.41 -15.85 22.07
N ALA A 181 7.37 -15.51 22.93
CA ALA A 181 8.80 -15.64 22.62
C ALA A 181 9.17 -17.08 22.19
N LYS A 182 8.58 -18.08 22.85
CA LYS A 182 8.78 -19.49 22.52
C LYS A 182 8.29 -19.84 21.11
N GLU A 183 7.10 -19.36 20.74
CA GLU A 183 6.54 -19.59 19.40
C GLU A 183 7.41 -18.93 18.32
N ASN A 184 7.86 -17.69 18.56
CA ASN A 184 8.75 -16.99 17.65
C ASN A 184 10.07 -17.76 17.40
N LEU A 185 10.74 -18.16 18.48
CA LEU A 185 12.00 -18.90 18.40
C LEU A 185 11.82 -20.27 17.76
N THR A 186 10.66 -20.91 17.98
CA THR A 186 10.36 -22.20 17.36
C THR A 186 10.08 -22.03 15.87
N LYS A 187 9.32 -21.00 15.46
CA LYS A 187 9.06 -20.70 14.05
C LYS A 187 10.37 -20.44 13.30
N SER A 188 11.23 -19.56 13.83
CA SER A 188 12.45 -19.11 13.16
C SER A 188 12.14 -18.63 11.73
N ASP A 189 12.96 -18.97 10.74
CA ASP A 189 12.77 -18.60 9.34
C ASP A 189 11.83 -19.54 8.55
N ARG A 190 10.93 -20.27 9.22
CA ARG A 190 9.97 -21.16 8.56
C ARG A 190 8.65 -20.46 8.27
N LEU A 191 7.96 -20.87 7.22
CA LEU A 191 6.56 -20.48 7.00
C LEU A 191 5.66 -21.07 8.11
N PRO A 192 4.55 -20.40 8.46
CA PRO A 192 3.60 -20.90 9.47
C PRO A 192 2.96 -22.24 9.12
#